data_AF-A0A2E8RAI9-F1
#
_entry.id   AF-A0A2E8RAI9-F1
#
_cell.length_a   1.000
_cell.length_b   1.000
_cell.length_c   1.000
_cell.angle_alpha   90.00
_cell.angle_beta   90.00
_cell.angle_gamma   90.00
#
_symmetry.space_group_name_H-M   'P 1'
#
loop_
_entity.id
_entity.type
_entity.pdbx_description
1 polymer ?
#
loop_
_entity_poly.entity_id
_entity_poly.type
_entity_poly.pdbx_seq_one_letter_code
_entity_poly.pdbx_strand_id
1 'polypeptide(L)'
;MIIGLIVSCVFLIFENHLYLDFQYKLPPQELNELHDLIWLINQPIKVTGSILISFGLIGLFESQINQFNPIGRFLSDSAYWMYLIHLPIVNLIGFYLFQFSLLPEIKFLIAIFSTLFLTLITYKVFVRSTYLGFLLNGKMYPFKKI
;
A
#
# COMPACT_ATOMS: atom_id res chain seq x y z
N MET A 1 -12.89 4.74 15.93
CA MET A 1 -12.34 4.21 14.65
C MET A 1 -11.30 5.14 14.04
N ILE A 2 -11.65 6.38 13.64
CA ILE A 2 -10.66 7.42 13.23
C ILE A 2 -9.60 7.64 14.33
N ILE A 3 -10.04 7.67 15.58
CA ILE A 3 -9.16 7.79 16.76
C ILE A 3 -8.14 6.64 16.81
N GLY A 4 -8.52 5.40 16.45
CA GLY A 4 -7.61 4.25 16.48
C GLY A 4 -6.52 4.31 15.40
N LEU A 5 -6.86 4.85 14.22
CA LEU A 5 -5.90 5.05 13.13
C LEU A 5 -4.90 6.17 13.47
N ILE A 6 -5.40 7.29 14.02
CA ILE A 6 -4.57 8.41 14.48
C ILE A 6 -3.64 7.95 15.62
N VAL A 7 -4.17 7.23 16.61
CA VAL A 7 -3.37 6.72 17.73
C VAL A 7 -2.27 5.79 17.24
N SER A 8 -2.55 4.91 16.28
CA SER A 8 -1.54 3.97 15.76
C SER A 8 -0.46 4.65 14.91
N CYS A 9 -0.81 5.66 14.11
CA CYS A 9 0.17 6.46 13.37
C CYS A 9 1.05 7.31 14.29
N VAL A 10 0.46 7.98 15.29
CA VAL A 10 1.20 8.76 16.29
C VAL A 10 2.14 7.84 17.09
N PHE A 11 1.67 6.65 17.44
CA PHE A 11 2.45 5.66 18.15
C PHE A 11 3.68 5.18 17.35
N LEU A 12 3.53 4.84 16.06
CA LEU A 12 4.64 4.44 15.20
C LEU A 12 5.68 5.56 15.00
N ILE A 13 5.23 6.81 14.86
CA ILE A 13 6.11 7.98 14.71
C ILE A 13 6.90 8.23 16.00
N PHE A 14 6.23 8.15 17.15
CA PHE A 14 6.85 8.32 18.46
C PHE A 14 7.87 7.21 18.75
N GLU A 15 7.54 5.95 18.43
CA GLU A 15 8.44 4.81 18.62
C GLU A 15 9.70 4.93 17.77
N ASN A 16 9.57 5.39 16.52
CA ASN A 16 10.72 5.65 15.63
C ASN A 16 11.65 6.74 16.20
N HIS A 17 11.09 7.81 16.77
CA HIS A 17 11.87 8.89 17.38
C HIS A 17 12.61 8.42 18.64
N LEU A 18 11.92 7.65 19.51
CA LEU A 18 12.47 7.19 20.78
C LEU A 18 13.57 6.13 20.58
N TYR A 19 13.46 5.31 19.53
CA TYR A 19 14.50 4.34 19.15
C TYR A 19 15.78 5.02 18.64
N LEU A 20 15.64 6.09 17.84
CA LEU A 20 16.79 6.87 17.35
C LEU A 20 17.49 7.66 18.47
N ASP A 21 16.72 8.25 19.39
CA ASP A 21 17.27 8.94 20.56
C ASP A 21 18.05 7.99 21.48
N PHE A 22 17.57 6.76 21.63
CA PHE A 22 18.22 5.75 22.47
C PHE A 22 19.53 5.23 21.88
N GLN A 23 19.57 5.00 20.56
CA GLN A 23 20.76 4.52 19.85
C GLN A 23 21.91 5.55 19.84
N TYR A 24 21.61 6.84 19.91
CA TYR A 24 22.62 7.91 19.86
C TYR A 24 23.23 8.26 21.23
N LYS A 25 22.56 7.97 22.34
CA LYS A 25 22.92 8.52 23.68
C LYS A 25 23.70 7.59 24.60
N LEU A 26 23.82 6.29 24.30
CA LEU A 26 24.40 5.29 25.20
C LEU A 26 25.76 4.75 24.71
N PRO A 27 26.71 4.46 25.62
CA PRO A 27 28.02 3.91 25.26
C PRO A 27 27.91 2.45 24.74
N PRO A 28 28.72 2.05 23.75
CA PRO A 28 28.50 0.83 22.95
C PRO A 28 28.60 -0.51 23.71
N GLN A 29 29.14 -0.53 24.93
CA GLN A 29 29.28 -1.76 25.73
C GLN A 29 28.02 -2.11 26.54
N GLU A 30 27.31 -1.14 27.14
CA GLU A 30 26.01 -1.37 27.79
C GLU A 30 24.85 -1.39 26.78
N LEU A 31 25.11 -0.88 25.56
CA LEU A 31 24.15 -0.82 24.47
C LEU A 31 23.68 -2.21 24.04
N ASN A 32 24.55 -3.23 23.97
CA ASN A 32 24.19 -4.53 23.35
C ASN A 32 23.14 -5.32 24.14
N GLU A 33 23.32 -5.54 25.45
CA GLU A 33 22.33 -6.31 26.23
C GLU A 33 21.00 -5.58 26.38
N LEU A 34 21.05 -4.25 26.56
CA LEU A 34 19.86 -3.42 26.69
C LEU A 34 19.12 -3.24 25.35
N HIS A 35 19.87 -3.16 24.24
CA HIS A 35 19.33 -3.11 22.88
C HIS A 35 18.57 -4.38 22.54
N ASP A 36 19.10 -5.57 22.85
CA ASP A 36 18.44 -6.83 22.52
C ASP A 36 17.13 -7.00 23.29
N LEU A 37 17.08 -6.55 24.55
CA LEU A 37 15.86 -6.50 25.35
C LEU A 37 14.84 -5.50 24.78
N ILE A 38 15.26 -4.27 24.43
CA ILE A 38 14.39 -3.25 23.84
C ILE A 38 13.87 -3.71 22.47
N TRP A 39 14.73 -4.34 21.68
CA TRP A 39 14.37 -4.88 20.37
C TRP A 39 13.32 -5.99 20.50
N LEU A 40 13.47 -6.91 21.48
CA LEU A 40 12.49 -7.96 21.79
C LEU A 40 11.14 -7.39 22.25
N ILE A 41 11.15 -6.37 23.11
CA ILE A 41 9.94 -5.74 23.65
C ILE A 41 9.18 -4.96 22.55
N ASN A 42 9.89 -4.34 21.61
CA ASN A 42 9.28 -3.54 20.56
C ASN A 42 8.61 -4.37 19.45
N GLN A 43 9.01 -5.63 19.21
CA GLN A 43 8.38 -6.46 18.16
C GLN A 43 6.86 -6.66 18.34
N PRO A 44 6.35 -7.14 19.49
CA PRO A 44 4.91 -7.36 19.66
C PRO A 44 4.10 -6.06 19.61
N ILE A 45 4.72 -4.97 20.05
CA ILE A 45 4.15 -3.62 20.03
C ILE A 45 3.92 -3.15 18.58
N LYS A 46 4.91 -3.29 17.70
CA LYS A 46 4.80 -2.98 16.27
C LYS A 46 3.76 -3.85 15.55
N VAL A 47 3.73 -5.14 15.87
CA VAL A 47 2.75 -6.09 15.30
C VAL A 47 1.33 -5.69 15.69
N THR A 48 1.10 -5.36 16.97
CA THR A 48 -0.21 -4.94 17.47
C THR A 48 -0.66 -3.63 16.82
N GLY A 49 0.24 -2.64 16.70
CA GLY A 49 -0.04 -1.38 16.01
C GLY A 49 -0.44 -1.61 14.55
N SER A 50 0.26 -2.50 13.83
CA SER A 50 -0.06 -2.84 12.44
C SER A 50 -1.46 -3.45 12.30
N ILE A 51 -1.83 -4.37 13.19
CA ILE A 51 -3.14 -5.01 13.21
C ILE A 51 -4.26 -3.98 13.48
N LEU A 52 -4.05 -3.09 14.44
CA LEU A 52 -5.00 -2.01 14.78
C LEU A 52 -5.23 -1.06 13.60
N ILE A 53 -4.17 -0.72 12.85
CA ILE A 53 -4.28 0.09 11.63
C ILE A 53 -5.12 -0.62 10.57
N SER A 54 -4.88 -1.91 10.32
CA SER A 54 -5.65 -2.69 9.35
C SER A 54 -7.14 -2.70 9.69
N PHE A 55 -7.51 -3.01 10.95
CA PHE A 55 -8.91 -2.99 11.38
C PHE A 55 -9.51 -1.57 11.34
N GLY A 56 -8.73 -0.55 11.70
CA GLY A 56 -9.15 0.85 11.61
C GLY A 56 -9.49 1.27 10.18
N LEU A 57 -8.66 0.89 9.21
CA LEU A 57 -8.89 1.15 7.78
C LEU A 57 -10.13 0.41 7.27
N ILE A 58 -10.27 -0.87 7.60
CA ILE A 58 -11.43 -1.69 7.19
C ILE A 58 -12.73 -1.04 7.66
N GLY A 59 -12.81 -0.69 8.95
CA GLY A 59 -14.01 -0.07 9.48
C GLY A 59 -14.25 1.34 8.89
N LEU A 60 -13.21 2.12 8.60
CA LEU A 60 -13.36 3.40 7.90
C LEU A 60 -14.00 3.22 6.53
N PHE A 61 -13.51 2.26 5.75
CA PHE A 61 -14.09 1.92 4.47
C PHE A 61 -15.53 1.43 4.59
N GLU A 62 -15.86 0.60 5.58
CA GLU A 62 -17.24 0.17 5.84
C GLU A 62 -18.17 1.37 6.13
N SER A 63 -17.73 2.30 7.00
CA SER A 63 -18.53 3.47 7.35
C SER A 63 -18.76 4.43 6.18
N GLN A 64 -17.80 4.52 5.25
CA GLN A 64 -17.88 5.45 4.12
C GLN A 64 -18.46 4.82 2.84
N ILE A 65 -18.36 3.50 2.66
CA ILE A 65 -18.89 2.76 1.51
C ILE A 65 -20.29 2.18 1.83
N ASN A 66 -21.10 2.91 2.60
CA ASN A 66 -22.48 2.49 2.88
C ASN A 66 -23.43 2.74 1.68
N GLN A 67 -22.90 3.25 0.55
CA GLN A 67 -23.66 3.58 -0.65
C GLN A 67 -22.99 3.03 -1.92
N PHE A 68 -23.80 2.71 -2.92
CA PHE A 68 -23.34 2.16 -4.19
C PHE A 68 -22.56 3.20 -5.00
N ASN A 69 -21.23 3.19 -4.90
CA ASN A 69 -20.35 4.07 -5.66
C ASN A 69 -19.88 3.40 -6.97
N PRO A 70 -20.21 3.95 -8.16
CA PRO A 70 -19.76 3.40 -9.43
C PRO A 70 -18.24 3.40 -9.59
N ILE A 71 -17.54 4.35 -8.96
CA ILE A 71 -16.07 4.42 -8.97
C ILE A 71 -15.49 3.28 -8.12
N GLY A 72 -16.04 3.03 -6.93
CA GLY A 72 -15.61 1.94 -6.06
C GLY A 72 -15.79 0.58 -6.71
N ARG A 73 -16.90 0.38 -7.42
CA ARG A 73 -17.14 -0.83 -8.21
C ARG A 73 -16.15 -1.00 -9.35
N PHE A 74 -15.86 0.08 -10.10
CA PHE A 74 -14.84 0.06 -11.15
C PHE A 74 -13.46 -0.30 -10.60
N LEU A 75 -13.08 0.26 -9.44
CA LEU A 75 -11.79 0.00 -8.81
C LEU A 75 -11.68 -1.45 -8.33
N SER A 76 -12.73 -1.97 -7.69
CA SER A 76 -12.82 -3.37 -7.27
C SER A 76 -12.70 -4.33 -8.46
N ASP A 77 -13.46 -4.08 -9.53
CA ASP A 77 -13.46 -4.91 -10.74
C ASP A 77 -12.10 -4.86 -11.47
N SER A 78 -11.35 -3.75 -11.34
CA SER A 78 -10.02 -3.58 -11.92
C SER A 78 -8.89 -4.23 -11.13
N ALA A 79 -9.08 -4.44 -9.82
CA ALA A 79 -8.04 -4.96 -8.92
C ALA A 79 -7.55 -6.36 -9.32
N TYR A 80 -8.45 -7.20 -9.85
CA TYR A 80 -8.08 -8.53 -10.33
C TYR A 80 -7.19 -8.45 -11.59
N TRP A 81 -7.54 -7.59 -12.55
CA TRP A 81 -6.68 -7.37 -13.71
C TRP A 81 -5.33 -6.80 -13.29
N MET A 82 -5.35 -5.89 -12.31
CA MET A 82 -4.13 -5.30 -11.78
C MET A 82 -3.19 -6.34 -11.19
N TYR A 83 -3.74 -7.27 -10.42
CA TYR A 83 -2.98 -8.38 -9.89
C TYR A 83 -2.27 -9.20 -10.99
N LEU A 84 -2.91 -9.43 -12.15
CA LEU A 84 -2.29 -10.20 -13.24
C LEU A 84 -1.14 -9.48 -13.93
N ILE A 85 -1.31 -8.19 -14.25
CA ILE A 85 -0.36 -7.49 -15.12
C ILE A 85 0.60 -6.54 -14.39
N HIS A 86 0.41 -6.28 -13.09
CA HIS A 86 1.27 -5.35 -12.37
C HIS A 86 2.74 -5.80 -12.35
N LEU A 87 3.01 -7.10 -12.15
CA LEU A 87 4.36 -7.66 -12.06
C LEU A 87 5.24 -7.35 -13.28
N PRO A 88 4.82 -7.67 -14.52
CA PRO A 88 5.63 -7.32 -15.69
C PRO A 88 5.77 -5.80 -15.87
N ILE A 89 4.71 -5.03 -15.60
CA ILE A 89 4.73 -3.57 -15.75
C ILE A 89 5.70 -2.92 -14.77
N VAL A 90 5.63 -3.26 -13.48
CA VAL A 90 6.50 -2.69 -12.45
C VAL A 90 7.96 -3.06 -12.70
N ASN A 91 8.23 -4.27 -13.19
CA ASN A 91 9.59 -4.69 -13.55
C ASN A 91 10.15 -3.85 -14.70
N LEU A 92 9.38 -3.63 -15.78
CA LEU A 92 9.81 -2.80 -16.91
C LEU A 92 10.08 -1.35 -16.48
N ILE A 93 9.19 -0.77 -15.66
CA ILE A 93 9.36 0.58 -15.11
C ILE A 93 10.59 0.63 -14.21
N GLY A 94 10.78 -0.38 -13.36
CA GLY A 94 11.94 -0.52 -12.48
C GLY A 94 13.25 -0.52 -13.27
N PHE A 95 13.36 -1.36 -14.32
CA PHE A 95 14.53 -1.40 -15.20
C PHE A 95 14.80 -0.04 -15.87
N TYR A 96 13.76 0.67 -16.28
CA TYR A 96 13.91 2.00 -16.87
C TYR A 96 14.42 3.02 -15.83
N LEU A 97 13.87 3.00 -14.61
CA LEU A 97 14.26 3.88 -13.51
C LEU A 97 15.68 3.61 -12.97
N PHE A 98 16.25 2.43 -13.24
CA PHE A 98 17.64 2.13 -12.87
C PHE A 98 18.66 3.02 -13.57
N GLN A 99 18.35 3.52 -14.77
CA GLN A 99 19.27 4.37 -15.55
C GLN A 99 19.37 5.80 -15.00
N PHE A 100 18.42 6.23 -14.18
CA PHE A 100 18.37 7.60 -13.64
C PHE A 100 19.01 7.67 -12.25
N SER A 101 19.81 8.71 -12.00
CA SER A 101 20.44 8.95 -10.68
C SER A 101 19.53 9.77 -9.75
N LEU A 102 18.29 9.30 -9.51
CA LEU A 102 17.32 9.94 -8.61
C LEU A 102 17.37 9.32 -7.20
N LEU A 103 16.86 10.06 -6.20
CA LEU A 103 16.68 9.54 -4.84
C LEU A 103 15.80 8.27 -4.84
N PRO A 104 16.10 7.26 -4.00
CA PRO A 104 15.34 6.01 -3.95
C PRO A 104 13.85 6.21 -3.70
N GLU A 105 13.49 7.15 -2.83
CA GLU A 105 12.10 7.46 -2.48
C GLU A 105 11.30 7.99 -3.70
N ILE A 106 11.92 8.85 -4.50
CA ILE A 106 11.29 9.42 -5.71
C ILE A 106 11.09 8.31 -6.74
N LYS A 107 12.08 7.43 -6.93
CA LYS A 107 11.96 6.28 -7.83
C LYS A 107 10.80 5.37 -7.42
N PHE A 108 10.65 5.11 -6.13
CA PHE A 108 9.57 4.29 -5.59
C PHE A 108 8.20 4.90 -5.86
N LEU A 109 8.02 6.19 -5.59
CA LEU A 109 6.77 6.90 -5.88
C LEU A 109 6.43 6.86 -7.37
N ILE A 110 7.40 7.17 -8.24
CA ILE A 110 7.21 7.12 -9.69
C ILE A 110 6.80 5.71 -10.13
N ALA A 111 7.47 4.67 -9.62
CA ALA A 111 7.15 3.29 -9.96
C ALA A 111 5.72 2.90 -9.56
N ILE A 112 5.27 3.27 -8.35
CA ILE A 112 3.91 3.01 -7.88
C ILE A 112 2.88 3.71 -8.78
N PHE A 113 3.00 5.03 -8.94
CA PHE A 113 2.00 5.80 -9.68
C PHE A 113 1.95 5.40 -11.15
N SER A 114 3.11 5.16 -11.77
CA SER A 114 3.18 4.72 -13.16
C SER A 114 2.54 3.35 -13.34
N THR A 115 2.88 2.38 -12.48
CA THR A 115 2.31 1.03 -12.56
C THR A 115 0.81 1.04 -12.35
N LEU A 116 0.32 1.76 -11.33
CA LEU A 116 -1.10 1.88 -11.04
C LEU A 116 -1.86 2.50 -12.21
N PHE A 117 -1.34 3.59 -12.76
CA PHE A 117 -1.96 4.32 -13.86
C PHE A 117 -2.00 3.49 -15.15
N LEU A 118 -0.87 2.87 -15.53
CA LEU A 118 -0.78 1.98 -16.69
C LEU A 118 -1.78 0.83 -16.56
N THR A 119 -1.81 0.19 -15.41
CA THR A 119 -2.64 -0.99 -15.19
C THR A 119 -4.14 -0.66 -15.21
N LEU A 120 -4.53 0.48 -14.64
CA LEU A 120 -5.90 1.00 -14.71
C LEU A 120 -6.32 1.37 -16.13
N ILE A 121 -5.41 1.98 -16.91
CA ILE A 121 -5.67 2.29 -18.33
C ILE A 121 -5.84 1.01 -19.12
N THR A 122 -4.95 0.04 -18.94
CA THR A 122 -5.04 -1.26 -19.61
C THR A 122 -6.36 -1.95 -19.28
N TYR A 123 -6.82 -1.89 -18.02
CA TYR A 123 -8.14 -2.40 -17.65
C TYR A 123 -9.27 -1.69 -18.41
N LYS A 124 -9.27 -0.35 -18.44
CA LYS A 124 -10.32 0.46 -19.06
C LYS A 124 -10.42 0.22 -20.57
N VAL A 125 -9.28 0.10 -21.26
CA VAL A 125 -9.21 -0.03 -22.72
C VAL A 125 -9.34 -1.48 -23.17
N PHE A 126 -8.57 -2.39 -22.56
CA PHE A 126 -8.44 -3.76 -23.06
C PHE A 126 -9.36 -4.75 -22.38
N VAL A 127 -9.75 -4.57 -21.11
CA VAL A 127 -10.47 -5.63 -20.38
C VAL A 127 -11.95 -5.36 -20.29
N ARG A 128 -12.34 -4.11 -20.05
CA ARG A 128 -13.76 -3.76 -19.84
C ARG A 128 -14.66 -4.16 -21.02
N SER A 129 -14.15 -4.10 -22.24
CA SER A 129 -14.90 -4.39 -23.46
C SER A 129 -14.58 -5.74 -24.12
N THR A 130 -13.71 -6.57 -23.52
CA THR A 130 -13.28 -7.85 -24.14
C THR A 130 -13.75 -9.06 -23.36
N TYR A 131 -13.62 -10.24 -23.99
CA TYR A 131 -13.89 -11.55 -23.38
C TYR A 131 -13.10 -11.79 -22.09
N LEU A 132 -11.97 -11.13 -21.88
CA LEU A 132 -11.25 -11.17 -20.60
C LEU A 132 -12.06 -10.52 -19.47
N GLY A 133 -12.76 -9.40 -19.71
CA GLY A 133 -13.64 -8.82 -18.70
C GLY A 133 -14.81 -9.74 -18.34
N PHE A 134 -15.31 -10.52 -19.31
CA PHE A 134 -16.32 -11.54 -19.07
C PHE A 134 -15.79 -12.72 -18.25
N LEU A 135 -14.61 -13.24 -18.60
CA LEU A 135 -13.98 -14.36 -17.90
C LEU A 135 -13.66 -14.00 -16.43
N LEU A 136 -13.25 -12.76 -16.17
CA LEU A 136 -12.73 -12.34 -14.87
C LEU A 136 -13.80 -11.78 -13.94
N ASN A 137 -14.78 -11.04 -14.45
CA ASN A 137 -15.85 -10.44 -13.62
C ASN A 137 -17.23 -11.09 -13.83
N GLY A 138 -17.34 -12.09 -14.72
CA GLY A 138 -18.60 -12.78 -15.02
C GLY A 138 -19.68 -11.93 -15.70
N LYS A 139 -19.41 -10.62 -15.92
CA LYS A 139 -20.34 -9.66 -16.52
C LYS A 139 -19.59 -8.77 -17.50
N MET A 140 -20.05 -8.75 -18.76
CA MET A 140 -19.61 -7.74 -19.72
C MET A 140 -20.34 -6.43 -19.44
N TYR A 141 -19.58 -5.37 -19.23
CA TYR A 141 -20.13 -4.01 -19.18
C TYR A 141 -19.96 -3.40 -20.57
N PRO A 142 -21.02 -3.29 -21.38
CA PRO A 142 -20.92 -2.74 -22.72
C PRO A 142 -20.40 -1.30 -22.67
N PHE A 143 -19.57 -0.94 -23.64
CA PHE A 143 -19.05 0.41 -23.82
C PHE A 143 -20.25 1.34 -24.09
N LYS A 144 -20.67 2.13 -23.10
CA LYS A 144 -21.72 3.13 -23.32
C LYS A 144 -21.11 4.23 -24.18
N LYS A 145 -21.41 4.21 -25.48
CA LYS A 145 -21.18 5.35 -26.38
C LYS A 145 -21.86 6.57 -25.74
N ILE A 146 -21.07 7.56 -25.39
CA ILE A 146 -21.55 8.91 -25.05
C ILE A 146 -22.08 9.52 -26.34
#